data_AF-A0A1B6G6E7-F1
#
_entry.id   AF-A0A1B6G6E7-F1
#
_cell.length_a   1.000
_cell.length_b   1.000
_cell.length_c   1.000
_cell.angle_alpha   90.00
_cell.angle_beta   90.00
_cell.angle_gamma   90.00
#
_symmetry.space_group_name_H-M   'P 1'
#
loop_
_entity.id
_entity.type
_entity.pdbx_description
1 polymer ?
#
loop_
_entity_poly.entity_id
_entity_poly.type
_entity_poly.pdbx_seq_one_letter_code
_entity_poly.pdbx_strand_id
1 'polypeptide(L)'
;SLSSVYSGGEGEPIHVEPITVPYLNPLVLRKELESILYAEGDVCLTQPKFVDEHPIIYWNMMWVFERVNVVSHMRGLCLHAASVLNTRQESSFHSSWVRADHSNVHMRTLWDNPRLHDEIGPPMYILWNQDDKQSTLVSALVTDRTTVSRTVMEQIINSVRCNDLVEPLKRLATERHKLKGRHSLYRDILYLAFTVLGRENIDQSAFDREYVTAYEAVEASCDSKLFLRCDAPPTQSILFCRCVFRELQL
;
A
#
# COMPACT_ATOMS: atom_id res chain seq x y z
N SER A 1 12.77 -16.20 -9.07
CA SER A 1 13.96 -17.01 -8.77
C SER A 1 15.22 -16.18 -8.88
N LEU A 2 15.79 -15.79 -7.75
CA LEU A 2 17.22 -15.49 -7.59
C LEU A 2 17.51 -15.69 -6.09
N SER A 3 17.85 -16.93 -5.74
CA SER A 3 18.32 -17.30 -4.42
C SER A 3 19.85 -17.40 -4.42
N SER A 4 20.44 -16.73 -3.45
CA SER A 4 21.73 -17.03 -2.80
C SER A 4 23.01 -16.82 -3.61
N VAL A 5 23.76 -15.76 -3.26
CA VAL A 5 25.08 -15.91 -2.62
C VAL A 5 25.31 -14.69 -1.71
N TYR A 6 25.02 -14.79 -0.42
CA TYR A 6 25.69 -13.99 0.62
C TYR A 6 25.79 -14.86 1.88
N SER A 7 26.97 -15.41 2.08
CA SER A 7 27.34 -16.20 3.25
C SER A 7 28.04 -15.26 4.24
N GLY A 8 27.39 -14.92 5.35
CA GLY A 8 28.02 -14.14 6.41
C GLY A 8 27.05 -13.52 7.40
N GLY A 9 26.54 -14.33 8.34
CA GLY A 9 26.01 -13.88 9.64
C GLY A 9 25.11 -12.64 9.65
N GLU A 10 23.98 -12.67 8.94
CA GLU A 10 22.98 -11.59 9.05
C GLU A 10 21.96 -11.95 10.13
N GLY A 11 21.96 -11.17 11.22
CA GLY A 11 20.85 -11.19 12.18
C GLY A 11 19.55 -10.76 11.49
N GLU A 12 18.41 -11.19 12.02
CA GLU A 12 17.10 -10.84 11.46
C GLU A 12 16.95 -9.31 11.30
N PRO A 13 16.29 -8.86 10.22
CA PRO A 13 16.05 -7.44 10.01
C PRO A 13 15.28 -6.86 11.19
N ILE A 14 15.81 -5.78 11.75
CA ILE A 14 15.19 -5.14 12.92
C ILE A 14 13.94 -4.40 12.48
N HIS A 15 12.81 -4.81 13.02
CA HIS A 15 11.53 -4.14 12.83
C HIS A 15 11.32 -3.06 13.88
N VAL A 16 11.08 -1.82 13.43
CA VAL A 16 10.84 -0.67 14.30
C VAL A 16 9.34 -0.34 14.30
N GLU A 17 8.89 0.28 15.40
CA GLU A 17 7.55 0.82 15.50
C GLU A 17 7.31 1.90 14.41
N PRO A 18 6.15 1.90 13.73
CA PRO A 18 5.90 2.86 12.65
C PRO A 18 5.89 4.31 13.13
N ILE A 19 6.50 5.18 12.35
CA ILE A 19 6.33 6.63 12.51
C ILE A 19 5.02 7.03 11.85
N THR A 20 4.16 7.71 12.62
CA THR A 20 2.88 8.22 12.12
C THR A 20 2.87 9.74 12.21
N VAL A 21 2.61 10.40 11.09
CA VAL A 21 2.42 11.85 11.01
C VAL A 21 1.11 12.17 10.30
N PRO A 22 0.44 13.29 10.60
CA PRO A 22 -0.71 13.72 9.83
C PRO A 22 -0.31 14.03 8.38
N TYR A 23 -1.16 13.61 7.44
CA TYR A 23 -1.04 14.02 6.05
C TYR A 23 -1.38 15.50 5.89
N LEU A 24 -0.54 16.21 5.16
CA LEU A 24 -0.74 17.61 4.82
C LEU A 24 -1.21 17.74 3.38
N ASN A 25 -2.23 18.58 3.17
CA ASN A 25 -2.58 19.03 1.83
C ASN A 25 -1.36 19.70 1.17
N PRO A 26 -1.08 19.49 -0.14
CA PRO A 26 0.09 20.06 -0.82
C PRO A 26 0.24 21.58 -0.66
N LEU A 27 -0.86 22.33 -0.58
CA LEU A 27 -0.82 23.79 -0.37
C LEU A 27 -0.39 24.15 1.05
N VAL A 28 -0.84 23.39 2.03
CA VAL A 28 -0.41 23.55 3.43
C VAL A 28 1.07 23.18 3.55
N LEU A 29 1.47 22.03 2.99
CA LEU A 29 2.86 21.59 2.98
C LEU A 29 3.78 22.67 2.39
N ARG A 30 3.40 23.25 1.26
CA ARG A 30 4.15 24.34 0.62
C ARG A 30 4.28 25.56 1.52
N LYS A 31 3.17 26.05 2.08
CA LYS A 31 3.17 27.24 2.95
C LYS A 31 4.06 27.02 4.18
N GLU A 32 3.92 25.89 4.86
CA GLU A 32 4.70 25.60 6.06
C GLU A 32 6.19 25.45 5.72
N LEU A 33 6.54 24.80 4.60
CA LEU A 33 7.91 24.72 4.12
C LEU A 33 8.50 26.10 3.82
N GLU A 34 7.77 26.96 3.07
CA GLU A 34 8.20 28.33 2.79
C GLU A 34 8.42 29.14 4.08
N SER A 35 7.59 28.91 5.10
CA SER A 35 7.72 29.58 6.41
C SER A 35 8.98 29.14 7.15
N ILE A 36 9.29 27.84 7.13
CA ILE A 36 10.53 27.31 7.74
C ILE A 36 11.75 27.86 7.01
N LEU A 37 11.73 27.86 5.68
CA LEU A 37 12.83 28.39 4.87
C LEU A 37 13.08 29.88 5.12
N TYR A 38 12.02 30.65 5.35
CA TYR A 38 12.14 32.07 5.72
C TYR A 38 12.78 32.27 7.10
N ALA A 39 12.47 31.40 8.07
CA ALA A 39 12.94 31.52 9.45
C ALA A 39 14.34 30.92 9.67
N GLU A 40 14.63 29.78 9.06
CA GLU A 40 15.82 28.95 9.33
C GLU A 40 16.83 28.95 8.17
N GLY A 41 16.44 29.48 7.01
CA GLY A 41 17.22 29.39 5.78
C GLY A 41 17.12 28.02 5.10
N ASP A 42 17.69 27.91 3.90
CA ASP A 42 17.67 26.69 3.09
C ASP A 42 18.66 25.61 3.56
N VAL A 43 19.71 26.01 4.26
CA VAL A 43 20.71 25.10 4.84
C VAL A 43 20.08 24.07 5.77
N CYS A 44 18.96 24.38 6.44
CA CYS A 44 18.28 23.44 7.33
C CYS A 44 17.86 22.16 6.59
N LEU A 45 17.51 22.23 5.30
CA LEU A 45 17.11 21.09 4.47
C LEU A 45 18.26 20.10 4.19
N THR A 46 19.49 20.42 4.60
CA THR A 46 20.66 19.53 4.48
C THR A 46 21.04 18.87 5.81
N GLN A 47 20.36 19.24 6.90
CA GLN A 47 20.73 18.83 8.25
C GLN A 47 19.76 17.77 8.79
N PRO A 48 20.26 16.70 9.45
CA PRO A 48 19.40 15.70 10.08
C PRO A 48 18.42 16.29 11.10
N LYS A 49 18.81 17.40 11.74
CA LYS A 49 18.00 18.16 12.68
C LYS A 49 16.63 18.59 12.11
N PHE A 50 16.52 18.78 10.79
CA PHE A 50 15.25 19.11 10.14
C PHE A 50 14.21 17.99 10.29
N VAL A 51 14.64 16.73 10.30
CA VAL A 51 13.75 15.57 10.53
C VAL A 51 13.21 15.59 11.96
N ASP A 52 14.04 16.01 12.91
CA ASP A 52 13.73 16.04 14.33
C ASP A 52 12.82 17.22 14.69
N GLU A 53 13.09 18.40 14.15
CA GLU A 53 12.34 19.63 14.44
C GLU A 53 11.05 19.73 13.62
N HIS A 54 11.04 19.20 12.39
CA HIS A 54 9.91 19.31 11.45
C HIS A 54 9.45 17.96 10.89
N PRO A 55 9.18 16.94 11.72
CA PRO A 55 8.91 15.57 11.25
C PRO A 55 7.69 15.50 10.33
N ILE A 56 6.63 16.26 10.62
CA ILE A 56 5.42 16.29 9.79
C ILE A 56 5.74 16.80 8.39
N ILE A 57 6.52 17.87 8.28
CA ILE A 57 6.91 18.47 7.00
C ILE A 57 7.82 17.51 6.23
N TYR A 58 8.86 16.99 6.89
CA TYR A 58 9.81 16.07 6.29
C TYR A 58 9.12 14.84 5.68
N TRP A 59 8.30 14.12 6.44
CA TRP A 59 7.65 12.89 5.95
C TRP A 59 6.62 13.14 4.85
N ASN A 60 5.90 14.28 4.90
CA ASN A 60 5.01 14.67 3.81
C ASN A 60 5.79 15.05 2.54
N MET A 61 6.93 15.75 2.65
CA MET A 61 7.81 16.03 1.52
C MET A 61 8.35 14.74 0.90
N MET A 62 8.83 13.82 1.73
CA MET A 62 9.35 12.52 1.30
C MET A 62 8.29 11.73 0.52
N TRP A 63 7.05 11.71 1.02
CA TRP A 63 5.93 11.11 0.31
C TRP A 63 5.64 11.79 -1.03
N VAL A 64 5.60 13.13 -1.08
CA VAL A 64 5.35 13.87 -2.32
C VAL A 64 6.46 13.61 -3.33
N PHE A 65 7.73 13.68 -2.93
CA PHE A 65 8.87 13.42 -3.81
C PHE A 65 8.81 12.04 -4.43
N GLU A 66 8.49 11.02 -3.64
CA GLU A 66 8.30 9.66 -4.15
C GLU A 66 7.16 9.58 -5.17
N ARG A 67 6.02 10.24 -4.89
CA ARG A 67 4.84 10.25 -5.77
C ARG A 67 5.05 10.98 -7.08
N VAL A 68 5.80 12.08 -7.10
CA VAL A 68 6.12 12.84 -8.33
C VAL A 68 7.46 12.45 -8.95
N ASN A 69 8.08 11.37 -8.47
CA ASN A 69 9.36 10.86 -8.95
C ASN A 69 10.49 11.92 -8.92
N VAL A 70 10.51 12.74 -7.87
CA VAL A 70 11.59 13.69 -7.59
C VAL A 70 12.72 12.97 -6.88
N VAL A 71 13.90 12.98 -7.50
CA VAL A 71 15.13 12.46 -6.86
C VAL A 71 15.62 13.48 -5.84
N SER A 72 15.85 13.04 -4.61
CA SER A 72 16.34 13.90 -3.52
C SER A 72 17.28 13.14 -2.59
N HIS A 73 18.36 13.82 -2.18
CA HIS A 73 19.26 13.34 -1.13
C HIS A 73 18.64 13.46 0.27
N MET A 74 17.57 14.24 0.42
CA MET A 74 16.93 14.52 1.71
C MET A 74 16.43 13.26 2.42
N ARG A 75 16.05 12.21 1.67
CA ARG A 75 15.64 10.93 2.27
C ARG A 75 16.71 10.31 3.15
N GLY A 76 17.99 10.64 2.95
CA GLY A 76 19.10 10.18 3.79
C GLY A 76 19.19 10.87 5.15
N LEU A 77 18.52 12.01 5.36
CA LEU A 77 18.61 12.75 6.62
C LEU A 77 18.07 11.94 7.80
N CYS A 78 17.09 11.08 7.58
CA CYS A 78 16.54 10.21 8.61
C CYS A 78 17.56 9.21 9.17
N LEU A 79 18.64 8.90 8.44
CA LEU A 79 19.69 7.98 8.89
C LEU A 79 20.51 8.52 10.07
N HIS A 80 20.45 9.84 10.30
CA HIS A 80 21.18 10.54 11.35
C HIS A 80 20.26 11.35 12.27
N ALA A 81 18.94 11.20 12.10
CA ALA A 81 17.93 11.93 12.86
C ALA A 81 17.70 11.27 14.23
N ALA A 82 17.78 12.06 15.30
CA ALA A 82 17.57 11.58 16.66
C ALA A 82 16.20 10.92 16.84
N SER A 83 15.14 11.50 16.27
CA SER A 83 13.76 10.98 16.33
C SER A 83 13.57 9.60 15.68
N VAL A 84 14.45 9.23 14.74
CA VAL A 84 14.40 7.94 14.02
C VAL A 84 15.34 6.91 14.66
N LEU A 85 16.43 7.37 15.28
CA LEU A 85 17.47 6.54 15.87
C LEU A 85 17.31 6.33 17.38
N ASN A 86 16.86 7.33 18.15
CA ASN A 86 16.83 7.30 19.62
C ASN A 86 15.80 6.32 20.19
N THR A 87 14.92 5.75 19.37
CA THR A 87 14.10 4.60 19.73
C THR A 87 14.94 3.31 19.86
N ARG A 88 16.28 3.37 19.74
CA ARG A 88 17.16 2.20 19.61
C ARG A 88 18.33 2.23 20.58
N GLN A 89 18.82 1.05 20.95
CA GLN A 89 20.11 0.87 21.63
C GLN A 89 21.25 0.87 20.60
N GLU A 90 22.41 1.45 20.92
CA GLU A 90 23.56 1.61 20.00
C GLU A 90 24.05 0.29 19.37
N SER A 91 23.88 -0.84 20.06
CA SER A 91 24.22 -2.19 19.60
C SER A 91 23.27 -2.78 18.55
N SER A 92 22.23 -2.06 18.16
CA SER A 92 21.21 -2.53 17.21
C SER A 92 21.59 -2.32 15.74
N PHE A 93 22.62 -1.54 15.43
CA PHE A 93 22.96 -1.25 14.04
C PHE A 93 24.06 -2.16 13.51
N HIS A 94 23.83 -2.75 12.33
CA HIS A 94 24.91 -3.40 11.59
C HIS A 94 26.00 -2.37 11.25
N SER A 95 27.26 -2.80 11.22
CA SER A 95 28.43 -1.95 10.96
C SER A 95 28.33 -1.13 9.67
N SER A 96 27.56 -1.60 8.68
CA SER A 96 27.29 -0.88 7.43
C SER A 96 26.50 0.41 7.61
N TRP A 97 25.75 0.59 8.71
CA TRP A 97 24.95 1.79 8.98
C TRP A 97 25.79 3.06 9.02
N VAL A 98 27.03 2.96 9.51
CA VAL A 98 27.98 4.10 9.59
C VAL A 98 28.26 4.70 8.21
N ARG A 99 28.16 3.88 7.16
CA ARG A 99 28.41 4.29 5.77
C ARG A 99 27.12 4.44 4.96
N ALA A 100 25.96 4.30 5.60
CA ALA A 100 24.69 4.43 4.93
C ALA A 100 24.45 5.88 4.50
N ASP A 101 23.93 6.06 3.30
CA ASP A 101 23.54 7.35 2.77
C ASP A 101 22.13 7.30 2.17
N HIS A 102 21.73 8.40 1.53
CA HIS A 102 20.43 8.49 0.86
C HIS A 102 20.15 7.37 -0.16
N SER A 103 21.14 6.68 -0.73
CA SER A 103 20.94 5.54 -1.63
C SER A 103 20.42 4.29 -0.91
N ASN A 104 20.69 4.18 0.39
CA ASN A 104 20.26 3.08 1.25
C ASN A 104 18.84 3.30 1.83
N VAL A 105 18.23 4.45 1.60
CA VAL A 105 16.86 4.74 2.04
C VAL A 105 15.89 4.56 0.88
N HIS A 106 15.01 3.57 1.02
CA HIS A 106 13.97 3.27 0.04
C HIS A 106 12.62 3.73 0.55
N MET A 107 11.91 4.49 -0.28
CA MET A 107 10.52 4.83 -0.03
C MET A 107 9.64 3.95 -0.92
N ARG A 108 8.58 3.40 -0.33
CA ARG A 108 7.57 2.62 -1.04
C ARG A 108 6.21 3.15 -0.64
N THR A 109 5.46 3.61 -1.62
CA THR A 109 4.08 4.05 -1.42
C THR A 109 3.16 2.86 -1.69
N LEU A 110 2.48 2.39 -0.65
CA LEU A 110 1.63 1.20 -0.72
C LEU A 110 0.17 1.57 -0.94
N TRP A 111 -0.57 0.65 -1.52
CA TRP A 111 -2.03 0.75 -1.68
C TRP A 111 -2.78 0.59 -0.37
N ASP A 112 -2.38 -0.38 0.46
CA ASP A 112 -2.99 -0.62 1.76
C ASP A 112 -1.92 -0.59 2.85
N ASN A 113 -2.33 -0.18 4.04
CA ASN A 113 -1.55 -0.37 5.25
C ASN A 113 -2.27 -1.44 6.09
N PRO A 114 -1.77 -2.68 6.12
CA PRO A 114 -2.41 -3.77 6.86
C PRO A 114 -2.56 -3.49 8.36
N ARG A 115 -1.85 -2.50 8.91
CA ARG A 115 -1.91 -2.13 10.34
C ARG A 115 -2.98 -1.09 10.69
N LEU A 116 -3.66 -0.50 9.70
CA LEU A 116 -4.63 0.59 9.93
C LEU A 116 -6.10 0.16 9.78
N HIS A 117 -6.36 -1.09 9.38
CA HIS A 117 -7.69 -1.59 9.01
C HIS A 117 -7.97 -3.00 9.57
N ASP A 118 -7.51 -3.27 10.78
CA ASP A 118 -7.68 -4.58 11.45
C ASP A 118 -9.17 -4.97 11.55
N GLU A 119 -10.07 -3.99 11.64
CA GLU A 119 -11.51 -4.20 11.78
C GLU A 119 -12.21 -4.71 10.51
N ILE A 120 -11.60 -4.54 9.33
CA ILE A 120 -12.18 -4.94 8.03
C ILE A 120 -11.58 -6.28 7.57
N GLY A 121 -10.52 -6.74 8.22
CA GLY A 121 -9.73 -7.90 7.81
C GLY A 121 -8.85 -7.61 6.60
N PRO A 122 -7.94 -8.54 6.26
CA PRO A 122 -7.01 -8.37 5.15
C PRO A 122 -7.71 -8.43 3.77
N PRO A 123 -7.26 -7.65 2.78
CA PRO A 123 -7.73 -7.75 1.40
C PRO A 123 -7.33 -9.09 0.76
N MET A 124 -8.01 -9.47 -0.32
CA MET A 124 -7.85 -10.80 -0.94
C MET A 124 -6.42 -11.11 -1.40
N TYR A 125 -5.69 -10.11 -1.91
CA TYR A 125 -4.32 -10.31 -2.38
C TYR A 125 -3.32 -10.63 -1.25
N ILE A 126 -3.58 -10.15 -0.03
CA ILE A 126 -2.81 -10.52 1.15
C ILE A 126 -3.19 -11.93 1.60
N LEU A 127 -4.50 -12.21 1.68
CA LEU A 127 -5.04 -13.52 2.05
C LEU A 127 -4.51 -14.64 1.13
N TRP A 128 -4.39 -14.38 -0.17
CA TRP A 128 -3.90 -15.37 -1.13
C TRP A 128 -2.49 -15.91 -0.81
N ASN A 129 -1.64 -15.03 -0.28
CA ASN A 129 -0.24 -15.32 0.04
C ASN A 129 -0.04 -15.83 1.47
N GLN A 130 -1.09 -15.86 2.30
CA GLN A 130 -1.00 -16.47 3.62
C GLN A 130 -0.94 -18.00 3.45
N ASP A 131 0.12 -18.61 3.98
CA ASP A 131 0.31 -20.05 3.98
C ASP A 131 -0.84 -20.73 4.74
N ASP A 132 -1.46 -21.74 4.13
CA ASP A 132 -2.46 -22.63 4.75
C ASP A 132 -1.88 -23.49 5.91
N LYS A 133 -0.65 -23.20 6.34
CA LYS A 133 0.11 -23.94 7.35
C LYS A 133 -0.24 -23.57 8.79
N GLN A 134 -1.09 -22.58 9.02
CA GLN A 134 -1.70 -22.45 10.34
C GLN A 134 -2.63 -23.65 10.56
N SER A 135 -2.26 -24.50 11.53
CA SER A 135 -3.03 -25.66 12.00
C SER A 135 -4.53 -25.42 11.87
N THR A 136 -5.25 -26.34 11.24
CA THR A 136 -6.69 -26.26 10.93
C THR A 136 -7.56 -25.85 12.13
N LEU A 137 -7.09 -26.11 13.35
CA LEU A 137 -7.74 -25.71 14.59
C LEU A 137 -7.50 -24.23 14.96
N VAL A 138 -6.32 -23.68 14.71
CA VAL A 138 -6.02 -22.25 14.94
C VAL A 138 -6.66 -21.40 13.86
N SER A 139 -6.60 -21.83 12.61
CA SER A 139 -7.33 -21.18 11.51
C SER A 139 -8.83 -21.13 11.82
N ALA A 140 -9.48 -22.22 12.22
CA ALA A 140 -10.92 -22.21 12.56
C ALA A 140 -11.29 -21.38 13.81
N LEU A 141 -10.34 -21.10 14.71
CA LEU A 141 -10.55 -20.28 15.91
C LEU A 141 -10.19 -18.79 15.69
N VAL A 142 -9.34 -18.49 14.69
CA VAL A 142 -8.82 -17.15 14.35
C VAL A 142 -9.46 -16.59 13.08
N THR A 143 -10.02 -17.43 12.19
CA THR A 143 -10.88 -16.98 11.09
C THR A 143 -12.18 -16.48 11.70
N ASP A 144 -12.13 -15.24 12.16
CA ASP A 144 -13.30 -14.41 12.29
C ASP A 144 -14.08 -14.50 10.96
N ARG A 145 -15.41 -14.42 11.07
CA ARG A 145 -16.38 -14.51 9.97
C ARG A 145 -16.27 -13.33 8.98
N THR A 146 -15.07 -12.83 8.70
CA THR A 146 -14.77 -11.59 8.00
C THR A 146 -13.89 -11.79 6.76
N THR A 147 -13.31 -12.98 6.54
CA THR A 147 -12.39 -13.22 5.41
C THR A 147 -13.04 -13.99 4.26
N VAL A 148 -12.69 -13.61 3.02
CA VAL A 148 -13.10 -14.33 1.81
C VAL A 148 -12.31 -15.64 1.69
N SER A 149 -13.01 -16.74 1.36
CA SER A 149 -12.39 -18.07 1.27
C SER A 149 -11.53 -18.24 0.01
N ARG A 150 -10.54 -19.15 0.08
CA ARG A 150 -9.65 -19.44 -1.06
C ARG A 150 -10.41 -19.92 -2.31
N THR A 151 -11.45 -20.73 -2.13
CA THR A 151 -12.30 -21.19 -3.22
C THR A 151 -13.01 -20.04 -3.94
N VAL A 152 -13.47 -19.02 -3.21
CA VAL A 152 -14.09 -17.82 -3.83
C VAL A 152 -13.04 -17.03 -4.62
N MET A 153 -11.83 -16.86 -4.06
CA MET A 153 -10.71 -16.21 -4.77
C MET A 153 -10.33 -16.93 -6.06
N GLU A 154 -10.26 -18.26 -6.04
CA GLU A 154 -9.99 -19.09 -7.24
C GLU A 154 -11.08 -18.93 -8.30
N GLN A 155 -12.35 -18.91 -7.91
CA GLN A 155 -13.47 -18.68 -8.82
C GLN A 155 -13.40 -17.31 -9.48
N ILE A 156 -13.08 -16.27 -8.71
CA ILE A 156 -12.87 -14.90 -9.23
C ILE A 156 -11.76 -14.90 -10.27
N ILE A 157 -10.61 -15.51 -9.96
CA ILE A 157 -9.48 -15.59 -10.89
C ILE A 157 -9.84 -16.35 -12.17
N ASN A 158 -10.60 -17.43 -12.08
CA ASN A 158 -11.04 -18.19 -13.26
C ASN A 158 -11.96 -17.35 -14.17
N SER A 159 -12.87 -16.57 -13.61
CA SER A 159 -13.69 -15.64 -14.40
C SER A 159 -12.84 -14.53 -15.03
N VAL A 160 -11.90 -13.94 -14.29
CA VAL A 160 -10.97 -12.93 -14.84
C VAL A 160 -10.17 -13.48 -16.02
N ARG A 161 -9.70 -14.74 -15.97
CA ARG A 161 -9.02 -15.41 -17.09
C ARG A 161 -9.90 -15.56 -18.34
N CYS A 162 -11.22 -15.61 -18.15
CA CYS A 162 -12.21 -15.69 -19.22
C CYS A 162 -12.71 -14.30 -19.68
N ASN A 163 -12.06 -13.21 -19.24
CA ASN A 163 -12.52 -11.82 -19.46
C ASN A 163 -13.96 -11.57 -18.96
N ASP A 164 -14.36 -12.23 -17.88
CA ASP A 164 -15.65 -12.01 -17.23
C ASP A 164 -15.45 -11.35 -15.85
N LEU A 165 -15.96 -10.14 -15.71
CA LEU A 165 -16.00 -9.40 -14.44
C LEU A 165 -17.42 -9.29 -13.84
N VAL A 166 -18.47 -9.68 -14.57
CA VAL A 166 -19.86 -9.60 -14.11
C VAL A 166 -20.10 -10.61 -12.99
N GLU A 167 -19.73 -11.87 -13.21
CA GLU A 167 -19.94 -12.93 -12.21
C GLU A 167 -19.07 -12.72 -10.94
N PRO A 168 -17.76 -12.39 -11.04
CA PRO A 168 -16.95 -12.00 -9.90
C PRO A 168 -17.54 -10.85 -9.07
N LEU A 169 -18.06 -9.80 -9.73
CA LEU A 169 -18.67 -8.67 -9.05
C LEU A 169 -19.89 -9.09 -8.23
N LYS A 170 -20.82 -9.84 -8.83
CA LYS A 170 -22.03 -10.33 -8.14
C LYS A 170 -21.69 -11.20 -6.94
N ARG A 171 -20.76 -12.13 -7.14
CA ARG A 171 -20.30 -13.06 -6.11
C ARG A 171 -19.64 -12.32 -4.97
N LEU A 172 -18.67 -11.46 -5.27
CA LEU A 172 -17.91 -10.76 -4.24
C LEU A 172 -18.76 -9.73 -3.50
N ALA A 173 -19.68 -9.04 -4.17
CA ALA A 173 -20.64 -8.14 -3.51
C ALA A 173 -21.50 -8.89 -2.47
N THR A 174 -21.97 -10.09 -2.82
CA THR A 174 -22.76 -10.95 -1.94
C THR A 174 -21.93 -11.48 -0.77
N GLU A 175 -20.72 -11.98 -1.03
CA GLU A 175 -19.83 -12.49 0.01
C GLU A 175 -19.41 -11.37 0.98
N ARG A 176 -18.99 -10.21 0.46
CA ARG A 176 -18.65 -9.06 1.30
C ARG A 176 -19.81 -8.64 2.19
N HIS A 177 -21.04 -8.64 1.68
CA HIS A 177 -22.22 -8.30 2.47
C HIS A 177 -22.43 -9.27 3.65
N LYS A 178 -22.24 -10.58 3.44
CA LYS A 178 -22.31 -11.60 4.50
C LYS A 178 -21.22 -11.39 5.56
N LEU A 179 -20.02 -11.05 5.12
CA LEU A 179 -18.84 -10.84 5.96
C LEU A 179 -18.80 -9.45 6.62
N LYS A 180 -19.74 -8.56 6.29
CA LYS A 180 -19.76 -7.14 6.67
C LYS A 180 -18.46 -6.40 6.29
N GLY A 181 -17.79 -6.87 5.23
CA GLY A 181 -16.56 -6.27 4.73
C GLY A 181 -16.81 -4.90 4.09
N ARG A 182 -15.76 -4.10 3.97
CA ARG A 182 -15.80 -2.74 3.39
C ARG A 182 -14.75 -2.49 2.32
N HIS A 183 -14.05 -3.55 1.90
CA HIS A 183 -13.09 -3.50 0.80
C HIS A 183 -13.80 -3.17 -0.52
N SER A 184 -13.12 -2.35 -1.33
CA SER A 184 -13.55 -1.98 -2.67
C SER A 184 -13.48 -3.19 -3.59
N LEU A 185 -14.60 -3.60 -4.17
CA LEU A 185 -14.65 -4.77 -5.07
C LEU A 185 -13.66 -4.63 -6.23
N TYR A 186 -13.56 -3.42 -6.79
CA TYR A 186 -12.59 -3.09 -7.83
C TYR A 186 -11.15 -3.41 -7.41
N ARG A 187 -10.72 -2.89 -6.25
CA ARG A 187 -9.34 -3.06 -5.76
C ARG A 187 -9.06 -4.52 -5.43
N ASP A 188 -10.02 -5.17 -4.79
CA ASP A 188 -9.90 -6.56 -4.35
C ASP A 188 -9.76 -7.51 -5.55
N ILE A 189 -10.57 -7.35 -6.60
CA ILE A 189 -10.46 -8.16 -7.82
C ILE A 189 -9.16 -7.84 -8.57
N LEU A 190 -8.85 -6.55 -8.76
CA LEU A 190 -7.66 -6.12 -9.52
C LEU A 190 -6.35 -6.60 -8.86
N TYR A 191 -6.20 -6.42 -7.55
CA TYR A 191 -4.96 -6.76 -6.86
C TYR A 191 -4.80 -8.26 -6.65
N LEU A 192 -5.92 -8.98 -6.48
CA LEU A 192 -5.90 -10.43 -6.55
C LEU A 192 -5.42 -10.88 -7.94
N ALA A 193 -5.94 -10.30 -9.02
CA ALA A 193 -5.48 -10.60 -10.38
C ALA A 193 -3.98 -10.29 -10.57
N PHE A 194 -3.49 -9.13 -10.12
CA PHE A 194 -2.05 -8.82 -10.15
C PHE A 194 -1.19 -9.84 -9.39
N THR A 195 -1.65 -10.26 -8.21
CA THR A 195 -0.92 -11.20 -7.36
C THR A 195 -0.88 -12.61 -7.93
N VAL A 196 -2.01 -13.08 -8.48
CA VAL A 196 -2.14 -14.46 -8.96
C VAL A 196 -1.69 -14.63 -10.40
N LEU A 197 -1.98 -13.66 -11.26
CA LEU A 197 -1.71 -13.73 -12.69
C LEU A 197 -0.41 -13.02 -13.08
N GLY A 198 0.18 -12.21 -12.19
CA GLY A 198 1.34 -11.37 -12.47
C GLY A 198 0.90 -9.99 -12.99
N ARG A 199 1.43 -8.92 -12.39
CA ARG A 199 1.13 -7.52 -12.75
C ARG A 199 1.40 -7.24 -14.22
N GLU A 200 2.43 -7.85 -14.76
CA GLU A 200 2.87 -7.75 -16.16
C GLU A 200 1.91 -8.42 -17.16
N ASN A 201 1.07 -9.34 -16.69
CA ASN A 201 0.12 -10.08 -17.52
C ASN A 201 -1.28 -9.46 -17.54
N ILE A 202 -1.50 -8.38 -16.77
CA ILE A 202 -2.78 -7.66 -16.71
C ILE A 202 -2.64 -6.27 -17.32
N ASP A 203 -3.30 -6.06 -18.46
CA ASP A 203 -3.54 -4.70 -18.99
C ASP A 203 -4.59 -4.02 -18.11
N GLN A 204 -4.12 -3.16 -17.21
CA GLN A 204 -4.98 -2.43 -16.28
C GLN A 204 -5.96 -1.49 -17.01
N SER A 205 -5.59 -0.94 -18.17
CA SER A 205 -6.49 -0.06 -18.93
C SER A 205 -7.63 -0.86 -19.56
N ALA A 206 -7.36 -2.08 -20.02
CA ALA A 206 -8.40 -3.00 -20.47
C ALA A 206 -9.30 -3.44 -19.32
N PHE A 207 -8.70 -3.83 -18.19
CA PHE A 207 -9.43 -4.20 -16.98
C PHE A 207 -10.38 -3.06 -16.52
N ASP A 208 -9.90 -1.82 -16.51
CA ASP A 208 -10.70 -0.65 -16.10
C ASP A 208 -11.95 -0.47 -16.98
N ARG A 209 -11.82 -0.67 -18.30
CA ARG A 209 -12.96 -0.60 -19.24
C ARG A 209 -13.96 -1.74 -19.01
N GLU A 210 -13.47 -2.97 -18.91
CA GLU A 210 -14.33 -4.13 -18.65
C GLU A 210 -15.04 -4.02 -17.29
N TYR A 211 -14.36 -3.46 -16.28
CA TYR A 211 -14.96 -3.23 -14.97
C TYR A 211 -16.09 -2.21 -15.03
N VAL A 212 -15.94 -1.11 -15.80
CA VAL A 212 -17.03 -0.14 -16.01
C VAL A 212 -18.25 -0.84 -16.59
N THR A 213 -18.08 -1.58 -17.69
CA THR A 213 -19.18 -2.30 -18.34
C THR A 213 -19.83 -3.33 -17.42
N ALA A 214 -19.03 -4.10 -16.69
CA ALA A 214 -19.54 -5.09 -15.76
C ALA A 214 -20.28 -4.46 -14.58
N TYR A 215 -19.76 -3.36 -14.01
CA TYR A 215 -20.38 -2.65 -12.91
C TYR A 215 -21.75 -2.10 -13.30
N GLU A 216 -21.88 -1.46 -14.46
CA GLU A 216 -23.16 -0.95 -14.97
C GLU A 216 -24.20 -2.07 -15.17
N ALA A 217 -23.77 -3.21 -15.72
CA ALA A 217 -24.65 -4.36 -15.92
C ALA A 217 -25.13 -4.98 -14.59
N VAL A 218 -24.26 -5.01 -13.58
CA VAL A 218 -24.58 -5.57 -12.27
C VAL A 218 -25.47 -4.60 -11.47
N GLU A 219 -25.16 -3.31 -11.48
CA GLU A 219 -25.96 -2.28 -10.81
C GLU A 219 -27.41 -2.25 -11.34
N ALA A 220 -27.60 -2.48 -12.64
CA ALA A 220 -28.93 -2.58 -13.25
C ALA A 220 -29.69 -3.88 -12.89
N SER A 221 -28.99 -4.96 -12.51
CA SER A 221 -29.57 -6.30 -12.35
C SER A 221 -29.57 -6.86 -10.92
N CYS A 222 -28.91 -6.19 -9.97
CA CYS A 222 -28.75 -6.66 -8.59
C CYS A 222 -29.30 -5.65 -7.55
N ASP A 223 -29.44 -6.10 -6.30
CA ASP A 223 -29.85 -5.23 -5.19
C ASP A 223 -28.77 -4.16 -4.94
N SER A 224 -29.16 -2.89 -5.11
CA SER A 224 -28.27 -1.74 -4.92
C SER A 224 -27.68 -1.65 -3.50
N LYS A 225 -28.29 -2.31 -2.51
CA LYS A 225 -27.77 -2.39 -1.13
C LYS A 225 -26.48 -3.22 -1.01
N LEU A 226 -26.15 -4.03 -2.01
CA LEU A 226 -24.92 -4.81 -2.01
C LEU A 226 -23.69 -3.99 -2.39
N PHE A 227 -23.85 -2.81 -3.00
CA PHE A 227 -22.76 -1.99 -3.53
C PHE A 227 -22.49 -0.78 -2.65
N LEU A 228 -21.21 -0.50 -2.43
CA LEU A 228 -20.71 0.65 -1.69
C LEU A 228 -20.17 1.69 -2.67
N ARG A 229 -20.09 2.95 -2.24
CA ARG A 229 -19.50 4.03 -3.06
C ARG A 229 -18.05 3.74 -3.50
N CYS A 230 -17.30 2.96 -2.71
CA CYS A 230 -15.93 2.58 -3.04
C CYS A 230 -15.83 1.48 -4.12
N ASP A 231 -16.96 0.91 -4.57
CA ASP A 231 -16.98 -0.10 -5.64
C ASP A 231 -17.12 0.50 -7.02
N ALA A 232 -17.51 1.78 -7.09
CA ALA A 232 -17.63 2.49 -8.35
C ALA A 232 -16.30 2.45 -9.11
N PRO A 233 -16.34 2.38 -10.46
CA PRO A 233 -15.14 2.42 -11.27
C PRO A 233 -14.28 3.67 -11.00
N PRO A 234 -12.95 3.59 -11.19
CA PRO A 234 -12.08 4.75 -11.03
C PRO A 234 -12.49 5.89 -11.97
N THR A 235 -12.58 7.11 -11.44
CA THR A 235 -12.91 8.30 -12.25
C THR A 235 -11.77 8.67 -13.19
N GLN A 236 -12.07 9.46 -14.23
CA GLN A 236 -11.06 9.94 -15.17
C GLN A 236 -9.89 10.67 -14.49
N SER A 237 -10.17 11.42 -13.41
CA SER A 237 -9.14 12.08 -12.61
C SER A 237 -8.21 11.09 -11.92
N ILE A 238 -8.74 9.97 -11.40
CA ILE A 238 -7.94 8.90 -10.79
C ILE A 238 -7.06 8.23 -11.85
N LEU A 239 -7.62 7.96 -13.04
CA LEU A 239 -6.86 7.38 -14.14
C LEU A 239 -5.71 8.29 -14.59
N PHE A 240 -5.97 9.60 -14.73
CA PHE A 240 -4.93 10.58 -15.04
C PHE A 240 -3.84 10.63 -13.96
N CYS A 241 -4.22 10.60 -12.68
CA CYS A 241 -3.27 10.54 -11.57
C CYS A 241 -2.36 9.31 -11.64
N ARG A 242 -2.85 8.15 -12.10
CA ARG A 242 -2.01 6.95 -12.29
C ARG A 242 -0.96 7.12 -13.40
N CYS A 243 -1.27 7.90 -14.44
CA CYS A 243 -0.34 8.18 -15.52
C CYS A 243 0.73 9.20 -15.13
N VAL A 244 0.39 10.16 -14.26
CA VAL A 244 1.29 11.26 -13.88
C VAL A 244 2.14 10.94 -12.66
N PHE A 245 1.56 10.26 -11.66
CA PHE A 245 2.27 9.92 -10.43
C PHE A 245 2.82 8.51 -10.49
N ARG A 246 3.86 8.26 -9.70
CA ARG A 246 4.42 6.92 -9.54
C ARG A 246 3.35 5.94 -9.06
N GLU A 247 3.36 4.75 -9.66
CA GLU A 247 2.47 3.67 -9.27
C GLU A 247 2.70 3.28 -7.80
N LEU A 248 1.59 3.12 -7.07
CA LEU A 248 1.63 2.54 -5.74
C LEU A 248 1.89 1.03 -5.85
N GLN A 249 2.59 0.48 -4.86
CA GLN A 249 2.97 -0.93 -4.79
C GLN A 249 1.95 -1.73 -3.96
N LEU A 250 1.88 -3.04 -4.24
CA LEU A 250 1.20 -4.03 -3.42
C LEU A 250 2.09 -4.52 -2.28
#